data_AF-A0A973NVM7-F1
#
_entry.id   AF-A0A973NVM7-F1
#
_cell.length_a   1.000
_cell.length_b   1.000
_cell.length_c   1.000
_cell.angle_alpha   90.00
_cell.angle_beta   90.00
_cell.angle_gamma   90.00
#
_symmetry.space_group_name_H-M   'P 1'
#
loop_
_entity.id
_entity.type
_entity.pdbx_description
1 polymer ?
#
loop_
_entity_poly.entity_id
_entity_poly.type
_entity_poly.pdbx_seq_one_letter_code
_entity_poly.pdbx_strand_id
1 'polypeptide(L)' 'SRAKLIYTKDELLVGLSEGMVDAPHSIFPGMTAKDYYEGKVTAAAPGTVPQPRASQHKDTDREEA' A
#
# COMPACT_ATOMS: atom_id res chain seq x y z
N SER A 1 -31.96 -13.48 -4.21
CA SER A 1 -31.43 -14.29 -3.09
C SER A 1 -30.04 -13.79 -2.74
N ARG A 2 -29.74 -13.64 -1.44
CA ARG A 2 -28.45 -13.20 -0.89
C ARG A 2 -27.27 -14.11 -1.29
N ALA A 3 -27.55 -15.37 -1.61
CA ALA A 3 -26.54 -16.31 -2.10
C ALA A 3 -25.85 -15.84 -3.39
N LYS A 4 -26.51 -15.02 -4.22
CA LYS A 4 -25.91 -14.44 -5.44
C LYS A 4 -24.85 -13.35 -5.16
N LEU A 5 -24.62 -12.99 -3.89
CA LEU A 5 -23.61 -12.00 -3.50
C LEU A 5 -22.32 -12.64 -2.96
N ILE A 6 -22.21 -13.97 -2.98
CA ILE A 6 -20.99 -14.67 -2.59
C ILE A 6 -20.17 -14.90 -3.85
N TYR A 7 -19.01 -14.26 -3.92
CA TYR A 7 -18.10 -14.34 -5.05
C TYR A 7 -16.91 -15.26 -4.74
N THR A 8 -16.44 -15.94 -5.76
CA THR A 8 -15.20 -16.71 -5.76
C THR A 8 -13.98 -15.82 -5.91
N LYS A 9 -12.80 -16.37 -5.63
CA LYS A 9 -11.54 -15.63 -5.75
C LYS A 9 -11.35 -15.07 -7.17
N ASP A 10 -11.66 -15.84 -8.19
CA ASP A 10 -11.44 -15.46 -9.60
C ASP A 10 -12.45 -14.41 -10.09
N GLU A 11 -13.63 -14.35 -9.47
CA GLU A 11 -14.61 -13.28 -9.73
C GLU A 11 -14.21 -11.94 -9.07
N LEU A 12 -13.38 -11.99 -8.01
CA LEU A 12 -12.92 -10.81 -7.28
C LEU A 12 -11.55 -10.29 -7.72
N LEU A 13 -10.66 -11.20 -8.13
CA LEU A 13 -9.29 -10.88 -8.48
C LEU A 13 -9.12 -10.92 -10.00
N VAL A 14 -8.97 -9.75 -10.61
CA VAL A 14 -8.54 -9.63 -12.01
C VAL A 14 -7.06 -9.26 -12.04
N GLY A 15 -6.34 -9.79 -13.03
CA GLY A 15 -4.97 -9.35 -13.31
C GLY A 15 -4.93 -7.91 -13.83
N LEU A 16 -3.72 -7.35 -13.94
CA LEU A 16 -3.51 -6.04 -14.58
C LEU A 16 -3.94 -6.12 -16.06
N SER A 17 -4.79 -5.20 -16.49
CA SER A 17 -5.13 -5.05 -17.91
C SER A 17 -4.05 -4.28 -18.66
N GLU A 18 -4.07 -4.37 -19.99
CA GLU A 18 -3.17 -3.61 -20.85
C GLU A 18 -3.26 -2.10 -20.55
N GLY A 19 -2.11 -1.45 -20.40
CA GLY A 19 -2.01 -0.02 -20.06
C GLY A 19 -2.12 0.31 -18.57
N MET A 20 -2.45 -0.65 -17.69
CA MET A 20 -2.37 -0.43 -16.24
C MET A 20 -0.91 -0.45 -15.76
N VAL A 21 -0.59 0.45 -14.83
CA VAL A 21 0.73 0.53 -14.20
C VAL A 21 0.75 -0.39 -12.99
N ASP A 22 1.90 -1.01 -12.74
CA ASP A 22 2.12 -1.83 -11.56
C ASP A 22 2.00 -1.02 -10.26
N ALA A 23 1.92 -1.71 -9.13
CA ALA A 23 1.85 -1.06 -7.82
C ALA A 23 3.02 -0.07 -7.64
N PRO A 24 2.77 1.14 -7.10
CA PRO A 24 3.78 2.19 -7.00
C PRO A 24 4.94 1.85 -6.05
N HIS A 25 4.79 0.80 -5.26
CA HIS A 25 5.79 0.34 -4.31
C HIS A 25 6.10 -1.14 -4.53
N SER A 26 7.38 -1.43 -4.78
CA SER A 26 7.87 -2.80 -4.87
C SER A 26 7.82 -3.50 -3.51
N ILE A 27 7.57 -4.81 -3.53
CA ILE A 27 7.77 -5.69 -2.38
C ILE A 27 9.27 -5.76 -2.03
N PHE A 28 9.58 -6.04 -0.75
CA PHE A 28 10.93 -6.28 -0.28
C PHE A 28 11.67 -7.29 -1.20
N PRO A 29 12.91 -7.00 -1.66
CA PRO A 29 13.61 -7.85 -2.62
C PRO A 29 13.71 -9.32 -2.19
N GLY A 30 13.30 -10.24 -3.06
CA GLY A 30 13.35 -11.69 -2.81
C GLY A 30 12.24 -12.23 -1.88
N MET A 31 11.29 -11.38 -1.45
CA MET A 31 10.18 -11.79 -0.60
C MET A 31 8.87 -11.89 -1.39
N THR A 32 7.90 -12.59 -0.80
CA THR A 32 6.53 -12.68 -1.31
C THR A 32 5.57 -11.95 -0.37
N ALA A 33 4.32 -11.71 -0.83
CA ALA A 33 3.27 -11.17 0.03
C ALA A 33 3.03 -12.02 1.29
N LYS A 34 3.19 -13.35 1.19
CA LYS A 34 3.05 -14.28 2.32
C LYS A 34 4.06 -13.98 3.44
N ASP A 35 5.28 -13.58 3.11
CA ASP A 35 6.34 -13.33 4.09
C ASP A 35 6.05 -12.11 4.98
N TYR A 36 5.23 -11.15 4.54
CA TYR A 36 4.73 -10.06 5.38
C TYR A 36 3.73 -10.55 6.43
N TYR A 37 2.82 -11.43 6.05
CA TYR A 37 1.84 -12.01 6.98
C TYR A 37 2.50 -12.94 7.99
N GLU A 38 3.63 -13.56 7.63
CA GLU A 38 4.44 -14.38 8.53
C GLU A 38 5.43 -13.55 9.38
N GLY A 39 5.52 -12.23 9.16
CA GLY A 39 6.40 -11.34 9.93
C GLY A 39 7.89 -11.49 9.62
N LYS A 40 8.26 -12.05 8.46
CA LYS A 40 9.68 -12.24 8.06
C LYS A 40 10.34 -10.96 7.58
N VAL A 41 9.56 -9.99 7.08
CA VAL A 41 10.07 -8.67 6.71
C VAL A 41 10.11 -7.79 7.96
N THR A 42 11.31 -7.58 8.50
CA THR A 42 11.51 -6.91 9.80
C THR A 42 12.14 -5.52 9.70
N ALA A 43 12.54 -5.11 8.49
CA ALA A 43 13.18 -3.83 8.24
C ALA A 43 12.78 -3.27 6.87
N ALA A 44 13.08 -1.99 6.65
CA ALA A 44 12.91 -1.37 5.34
C ALA A 44 13.77 -2.06 4.28
N ALA A 45 13.29 -2.09 3.03
CA ALA A 45 14.06 -2.66 1.93
C ALA A 45 15.38 -1.89 1.70
N PRO A 46 16.46 -2.56 1.25
CA PRO A 46 17.69 -1.88 0.89
C PRO A 46 17.44 -0.73 -0.09
N GLY A 47 18.03 0.44 0.17
CA GLY A 47 17.84 1.64 -0.66
C GLY A 47 16.57 2.44 -0.36
N THR A 48 15.72 1.99 0.58
CA THR A 48 14.59 2.80 1.06
C THR A 48 15.11 4.07 1.73
N VAL A 49 14.81 5.23 1.16
CA VAL A 49 15.12 6.52 1.77
C VAL A 49 14.02 6.92 2.75
N PRO A 50 14.35 7.34 3.98
CA PRO A 50 13.36 7.88 4.92
C PRO A 50 12.68 9.09 4.30
N GLN A 51 11.36 9.02 4.17
CA GLN A 51 10.58 10.16 3.71
C GLN A 51 10.37 11.11 4.89
N PRO A 52 10.82 12.38 4.79
CA PRO A 52 10.54 13.36 5.83
C PRO A 52 9.03 13.52 5.91
N ARG A 53 8.49 13.48 7.13
CA ARG A 53 7.09 13.85 7.36
C ARG A 53 6.93 15.29 6.86
N ALA A 54 6.14 15.49 5.81
CA ALA A 54 5.71 16.83 5.42
C ALA A 54 5.08 17.46 6.68
N SER A 55 5.65 18.57 7.12
CA SER A 55 5.25 19.28 8.33
C SER A 55 3.73 19.41 8.36
N GLN A 56 3.10 18.99 9.46
CA GLN A 56 1.72 19.38 9.76
C GLN A 56 1.65 20.91 9.61
N HIS A 57 0.74 21.41 8.79
CA HIS A 57 0.41 22.83 8.74
C HIS A 57 0.17 23.28 10.19
N LYS A 58 1.11 24.04 10.75
CA LYS A 58 0.83 24.81 11.96
C LYS A 58 0.01 26.00 11.48
N ASP A 59 -1.30 25.90 11.63
CA ASP A 59 -2.20 27.05 11.55
C ASP A 59 -1.77 28.06 12.62
N THR A 60 -0.87 28.97 12.24
CA THR A 60 -0.40 30.07 13.08
C THR A 60 -0.76 31.38 12.44
N ASP A 61 -2.02 31.50 12.01
CA ASP A 61 -2.64 32.75 11.54
C ASP A 61 -4.01 32.93 12.19
N ARG A 62 -4.07 32.84 13.52
CA ARG A 62 -5.25 33.25 14.31
C ARG A 62 -4.84 34.02 15.56
N GLU A 63 -4.04 35.06 15.40
CA GLU A 63 -3.98 36.13 16.39
C GLU A 63 -3.47 37.42 15.75
N GLU A 64 -4.34 38.10 14.99
CA GLU A 64 -4.48 39.56 15.03
C GLU A 64 -5.94 39.87 14.66
N ALA A 65 -6.75 40.12 15.70
CA ALA A 65 -8.07 40.72 15.62
C ALA A 65 -8.15 41.82 16.68
#